data_AF-A0A5A8CDJ1-F1
#
_entry.id   AF-A0A5A8CDJ1-F1
#
_cell.length_a   1.000
_cell.length_b   1.000
_cell.length_c   1.000
_cell.angle_alpha   90.00
_cell.angle_beta   90.00
_cell.angle_gamma   90.00
#
_symmetry.space_group_name_H-M   'P 1'
#
loop_
_entity.id
_entity.type
_entity.pdbx_description
1 polymer ?
#
loop_
_entity_poly.entity_id
_entity_poly.type
_entity_poly.pdbx_seq_one_letter_code
_entity_poly.pdbx_strand_id
1 'polypeptide(L)'
;MRFDSADASARPAFPAFAVKGRLAPVRWSVGRMPHSFGYRARTRDLFSRKFRKAGTLAISKTYMPVYKMGDYVDVVANSAQQKGMPHRFYHGRTGIVFNVTPSSIGVEVNKQVRSRILKKRIHVRVEHVRHSKCRAGFLARVQKIGAIKEAAKKTGIKAPIEQIKRFPTQPKAGYFVTAECRGDKLPIVVRPKVFNELL
;
A
#
# COMPACT_ATOMS: atom_id res chain seq x y z
N MET A 1 59.84 23.64 -1.23
CA MET A 1 60.22 24.43 -0.04
C MET A 1 59.01 24.54 0.86
N ARG A 2 59.14 23.99 2.08
CA ARG A 2 58.38 24.23 3.34
C ARG A 2 56.86 24.01 3.31
N PHE A 3 56.31 22.97 4.00
CA PHE A 3 56.01 22.90 5.46
C PHE A 3 55.08 24.06 5.87
N ASP A 4 53.87 23.86 6.42
CA ASP A 4 53.39 23.05 7.55
C ASP A 4 51.90 22.68 7.34
N SER A 5 51.26 21.56 7.72
CA SER A 5 51.15 20.74 8.96
C SER A 5 50.50 21.42 10.18
N ALA A 6 49.53 20.70 10.77
CA ALA A 6 48.75 20.97 12.00
C ALA A 6 47.60 22.00 11.83
N ASP A 7 46.37 21.78 12.31
CA ASP A 7 46.06 21.34 13.67
C ASP A 7 44.81 20.45 13.75
N ALA A 8 44.95 19.41 14.57
CA ALA A 8 43.96 18.43 14.96
C ALA A 8 43.68 18.62 16.44
N SER A 9 42.76 19.52 16.80
CA SER A 9 42.13 19.63 18.12
C SER A 9 41.06 20.72 17.99
N ALA A 10 39.81 20.63 18.42
CA ALA A 10 39.28 20.09 19.65
C ALA A 10 37.79 19.74 19.46
N ARG A 11 37.38 18.57 19.95
CA ARG A 11 35.96 18.26 20.20
C ARG A 11 35.61 18.85 21.57
N PRO A 12 34.51 19.62 21.73
CA PRO A 12 34.13 20.09 23.06
C PRO A 12 33.72 18.90 23.92
N ALA A 13 34.42 18.72 25.03
CA ALA A 13 34.09 17.77 26.08
C ALA A 13 32.78 18.20 26.76
N PHE A 14 31.75 17.37 26.65
CA PHE A 14 30.53 17.53 27.43
C PHE A 14 30.83 17.22 28.91
N PRO A 15 30.43 18.08 29.86
CA PRO A 15 30.69 17.83 31.27
C PRO A 15 29.88 16.63 31.77
N ALA A 16 30.58 15.70 32.41
CA ALA A 16 30.00 14.58 33.13
C ALA A 16 29.21 15.09 34.35
N PHE A 17 27.89 15.19 34.20
CA PHE A 17 26.99 15.42 35.32
C PHE A 17 26.91 14.14 36.17
N ALA A 18 27.57 14.17 37.31
CA ALA A 18 27.48 13.16 38.35
C ALA A 18 26.08 13.17 38.98
N VAL A 19 25.22 12.22 38.60
CA VAL A 19 23.96 11.95 39.33
C VAL A 19 24.26 10.96 40.45
N LYS A 20 24.60 11.50 41.63
CA LYS A 20 24.59 10.76 42.89
C LYS A 20 23.13 10.49 43.30
N GLY A 21 22.78 9.21 43.42
CA GLY A 21 21.84 8.70 44.42
C GLY A 21 20.37 9.08 44.31
N ARG A 22 19.57 8.22 43.68
CA ARG A 22 18.55 7.39 44.38
C ARG A 22 18.00 6.41 43.35
N LEU A 23 18.41 5.14 43.44
CA LEU A 23 17.64 4.06 42.82
C LEU A 23 16.29 4.02 43.54
N ALA A 24 15.32 4.79 43.05
CA ALA A 24 13.95 4.59 43.43
C ALA A 24 13.61 3.14 43.08
N PRO A 25 13.07 2.32 44.00
CA PRO A 25 12.61 1.00 43.64
C PRO A 25 11.61 1.20 42.52
N VAL A 26 11.89 0.65 41.35
CA VAL A 26 10.99 0.68 40.22
C VAL A 26 9.71 0.04 40.72
N ARG A 27 8.73 0.89 41.03
CA ARG A 27 7.40 0.50 41.48
C ARG A 27 6.91 -0.53 40.50
N TRP A 28 6.86 -1.80 40.94
CA TRP A 28 6.29 -2.87 40.16
C TRP A 28 4.90 -2.41 39.77
N SER A 29 4.72 -2.06 38.50
CA SER A 29 3.46 -1.58 37.98
C SER A 29 2.44 -2.69 38.19
N VAL A 30 1.52 -2.46 39.10
CA VAL A 30 0.36 -3.31 39.36
C VAL A 30 -0.32 -3.62 38.03
N GLY A 31 -0.32 -4.91 37.66
CA GLY A 31 -1.35 -5.51 36.84
C GLY A 31 -1.46 -5.07 35.38
N ARG A 32 -0.40 -5.15 34.56
CA ARG A 32 -0.61 -5.34 33.13
C ARG A 32 -0.95 -6.82 32.91
N MET A 33 -2.23 -7.18 33.02
CA MET A 33 -2.69 -8.55 32.84
C MET A 33 -2.14 -9.08 31.50
N PRO A 34 -1.38 -10.20 31.49
CA PRO A 34 -0.72 -10.66 30.28
C PRO A 34 -1.79 -10.97 29.23
N HIS A 35 -1.72 -10.27 28.09
CA HIS A 35 -2.58 -10.59 26.97
C HIS A 35 -2.21 -11.97 26.43
N SER A 36 -3.20 -12.76 26.05
CA SER A 36 -2.94 -14.01 25.32
C SER A 36 -2.40 -13.69 23.92
N PHE A 37 -1.25 -14.27 23.58
CA PHE A 37 -0.58 -14.09 22.28
C PHE A 37 -0.85 -15.26 21.32
N GLY A 38 -2.07 -15.80 21.34
CA GLY A 38 -2.48 -16.84 20.42
C GLY A 38 -2.40 -16.42 18.95
N TYR A 39 -2.38 -17.39 18.04
CA TYR A 39 -2.22 -17.17 16.60
C TYR A 39 -3.26 -16.19 16.00
N ARG A 40 -4.47 -16.19 16.57
CA ARG A 40 -5.60 -15.33 16.17
C ARG A 40 -5.97 -14.30 17.23
N ALA A 41 -5.05 -13.97 18.13
CA ALA A 41 -5.29 -12.92 19.11
C ALA A 41 -5.55 -11.58 18.41
N ARG A 42 -6.51 -10.80 18.93
CA ARG A 42 -6.88 -9.44 18.43
C ARG A 42 -7.28 -9.43 16.94
N THR A 43 -7.99 -10.46 16.47
CA THR A 43 -8.51 -10.52 15.08
C THR A 43 -10.03 -10.54 15.01
N ARG A 44 -10.74 -10.10 16.06
CA ARG A 44 -12.21 -10.13 16.14
C ARG A 44 -12.84 -9.46 14.92
N ASP A 45 -12.48 -8.21 14.67
CA ASP A 45 -13.02 -7.45 13.53
C ASP A 45 -12.25 -7.71 12.24
N LEU A 46 -10.93 -7.94 12.34
CA LEU A 46 -10.05 -8.16 11.19
C LEU A 46 -10.43 -9.41 10.38
N PHE A 47 -10.85 -10.48 11.04
CA PHE A 47 -11.37 -11.69 10.37
C PHE A 47 -12.90 -11.75 10.34
N SER A 48 -13.60 -10.71 10.79
CA SER A 48 -15.06 -10.68 10.68
C SER A 48 -15.51 -10.68 9.21
N ARG A 49 -16.68 -11.28 8.95
CA ARG A 49 -17.33 -11.19 7.64
C ARG A 49 -18.01 -9.83 7.53
N LYS A 50 -18.04 -9.29 6.31
CA LYS A 50 -18.79 -8.06 6.02
C LYS A 50 -20.28 -8.29 6.23
N PHE A 51 -20.98 -7.22 6.60
CA PHE A 51 -22.44 -7.22 6.78
C PHE A 51 -23.15 -7.80 5.55
N ARG A 52 -24.14 -8.68 5.78
CA ARG A 52 -24.91 -9.41 4.74
C ARG A 52 -24.05 -10.13 3.70
N LYS A 53 -22.82 -10.46 4.05
CA LYS A 53 -21.91 -11.29 3.27
C LYS A 53 -21.41 -12.42 4.16
N ALA A 54 -22.27 -13.05 4.96
CA ALA A 54 -21.98 -14.30 5.65
C ALA A 54 -22.33 -15.50 4.74
N GLY A 55 -21.95 -16.73 5.13
CA GLY A 55 -22.26 -17.95 4.39
C GLY A 55 -21.26 -18.31 3.28
N THR A 56 -21.72 -19.13 2.33
CA THR A 56 -20.95 -19.80 1.28
C THR A 56 -20.16 -18.83 0.39
N LEU A 57 -18.99 -19.26 -0.07
CA LEU A 57 -18.12 -18.48 -0.93
C LEU A 57 -18.58 -18.57 -2.39
N ALA A 58 -18.49 -17.44 -3.10
CA ALA A 58 -18.80 -17.39 -4.52
C ALA A 58 -17.74 -18.16 -5.32
N ILE A 59 -18.16 -19.21 -6.02
CA ILE A 59 -17.26 -20.14 -6.73
C ILE A 59 -16.39 -19.41 -7.76
N SER A 60 -17.01 -18.53 -8.54
CA SER A 60 -16.34 -17.76 -9.62
C SER A 60 -15.19 -16.89 -9.11
N LYS A 61 -15.35 -16.27 -7.94
CA LYS A 61 -14.36 -15.34 -7.39
C LYS A 61 -13.26 -16.04 -6.62
N THR A 62 -13.55 -17.19 -6.02
CA THR A 62 -12.68 -17.84 -5.03
C THR A 62 -11.91 -19.01 -5.63
N TYR A 63 -12.56 -19.89 -6.40
CA TYR A 63 -11.97 -21.16 -6.84
C TYR A 63 -11.55 -21.17 -8.31
N MET A 64 -12.26 -20.44 -9.17
CA MET A 64 -11.97 -20.37 -10.61
C MET A 64 -10.77 -19.50 -11.03
N PRO A 65 -10.27 -18.51 -10.25
CA PRO A 65 -9.12 -17.72 -10.68
C PRO A 65 -7.86 -18.59 -10.83
N VAL A 66 -7.21 -18.48 -11.99
CA VAL A 66 -5.94 -19.16 -12.28
C VAL A 66 -4.80 -18.32 -11.75
N TYR A 67 -3.94 -18.93 -10.94
CA TYR A 67 -2.73 -18.29 -10.40
C TYR A 67 -1.49 -18.92 -11.02
N LYS A 68 -0.54 -18.09 -11.43
CA LYS A 68 0.76 -18.52 -11.96
C LYS A 68 1.89 -18.06 -11.05
N MET A 69 3.04 -18.74 -11.16
CA MET A 69 4.26 -18.28 -10.50
C MET A 69 4.65 -16.90 -11.01
N GLY A 70 5.03 -16.00 -10.10
CA GLY A 70 5.38 -14.61 -10.42
C GLY A 70 4.20 -13.63 -10.47
N ASP A 71 2.96 -14.10 -10.25
CA ASP A 71 1.81 -13.21 -10.13
C ASP A 71 1.82 -12.44 -8.81
N TYR A 72 1.27 -11.22 -8.82
CA TYR A 72 1.08 -10.43 -7.61
C TYR A 72 -0.30 -10.70 -7.04
N VAL A 73 -0.31 -11.07 -5.77
CA VAL A 73 -1.52 -11.45 -5.06
C VAL A 73 -1.65 -10.71 -3.74
N ASP A 74 -2.87 -10.32 -3.40
CA ASP A 74 -3.19 -9.78 -2.08
C ASP A 74 -3.67 -10.91 -1.18
N VAL A 75 -3.12 -10.97 0.02
CA VAL A 75 -3.51 -11.92 1.06
C VAL A 75 -4.61 -11.30 1.91
N VAL A 76 -5.84 -11.78 1.76
CA VAL A 76 -7.02 -11.32 2.50
C VAL A 76 -7.71 -12.52 3.13
N ALA A 77 -7.47 -12.69 4.43
CA ALA A 77 -8.07 -13.79 5.19
C ALA A 77 -9.61 -13.77 5.12
N ASN A 78 -10.19 -14.96 5.04
CA ASN A 78 -11.62 -15.17 4.93
C ASN A 78 -12.05 -16.16 6.00
N SER A 79 -12.82 -15.73 7.00
CA SER A 79 -13.16 -16.56 8.16
C SER A 79 -14.10 -17.72 7.87
N ALA A 80 -14.76 -17.77 6.71
CA ALA A 80 -15.59 -18.91 6.31
C ALA A 80 -14.75 -20.18 6.13
N GLN A 81 -13.46 -20.04 5.79
CA GLN A 81 -12.52 -21.15 5.68
C GLN A 81 -11.45 -21.03 6.77
N GLN A 82 -11.28 -22.06 7.60
CA GLN A 82 -10.27 -22.05 8.67
C GLN A 82 -8.93 -22.62 8.21
N LYS A 83 -8.95 -23.54 7.24
CA LYS A 83 -7.75 -24.22 6.75
C LYS A 83 -6.90 -23.26 5.90
N GLY A 84 -5.58 -23.33 6.06
CA GLY A 84 -4.64 -22.50 5.30
C GLY A 84 -4.80 -20.99 5.55
N MET A 85 -5.40 -20.61 6.68
CA MET A 85 -5.62 -19.22 7.06
C MET A 85 -4.28 -18.52 7.38
N PRO A 86 -4.02 -17.33 6.82
CA PRO A 86 -2.79 -16.61 7.09
C PRO A 86 -2.81 -15.98 8.50
N HIS A 87 -1.64 -15.86 9.12
CA HIS A 87 -1.49 -15.06 10.34
C HIS A 87 -1.88 -13.59 10.10
N ARG A 88 -2.43 -12.91 11.12
CA ARG A 88 -2.95 -11.53 11.01
C ARG A 88 -1.97 -10.53 10.40
N PHE A 89 -0.67 -10.74 10.60
CA PHE A 89 0.38 -9.87 10.05
C PHE A 89 0.34 -9.79 8.52
N TYR A 90 0.02 -10.91 7.86
CA TYR A 90 -0.01 -10.99 6.40
C TYR A 90 -1.35 -10.58 5.81
N HIS A 91 -2.38 -10.36 6.63
CA HIS A 91 -3.65 -9.84 6.15
C HIS A 91 -3.45 -8.42 5.57
N GLY A 92 -3.97 -8.21 4.37
CA GLY A 92 -3.84 -6.95 3.63
C GLY A 92 -2.45 -6.72 3.02
N ARG A 93 -1.54 -7.71 3.07
CA ARG A 93 -0.24 -7.61 2.40
C ARG A 93 -0.32 -8.17 0.99
N THR A 94 0.41 -7.54 0.09
CA THR A 94 0.62 -8.03 -1.27
C THR A 94 1.95 -8.78 -1.33
N GLY A 95 1.97 -9.91 -2.03
CA GLY A 95 3.17 -10.72 -2.24
C GLY A 95 3.22 -11.28 -3.65
N ILE A 96 4.29 -12.03 -3.90
CA ILE A 96 4.54 -12.69 -5.19
C ILE A 96 4.33 -14.19 -5.01
N VAL A 97 3.66 -14.83 -5.96
CA VAL A 97 3.49 -16.29 -5.95
C VAL A 97 4.83 -16.96 -6.28
N PHE A 98 5.34 -17.78 -5.38
CA PHE A 98 6.56 -18.58 -5.59
C PHE A 98 6.26 -20.04 -5.93
N ASN A 99 5.13 -20.58 -5.44
CA ASN A 99 4.74 -21.97 -5.67
C ASN A 99 3.22 -22.08 -5.78
N VAL A 100 2.73 -23.05 -6.55
CA VAL A 100 1.32 -23.36 -6.71
C VAL A 100 1.10 -24.83 -6.35
N THR A 101 0.15 -25.09 -5.46
CA THR A 101 -0.24 -26.44 -5.02
C THR A 101 -1.73 -26.65 -5.33
N PRO A 102 -2.27 -27.88 -5.23
CA PRO A 102 -3.65 -28.17 -5.64
C PRO A 102 -4.73 -27.31 -4.95
N SER A 103 -4.53 -26.93 -3.68
CA SER A 103 -5.50 -26.11 -2.94
C SER A 103 -4.94 -24.81 -2.36
N SER A 104 -3.63 -24.60 -2.46
CA SER A 104 -2.96 -23.47 -1.82
C SER A 104 -1.90 -22.84 -2.72
N ILE A 105 -1.57 -21.60 -2.39
CA ILE A 105 -0.61 -20.77 -3.09
C ILE A 105 0.50 -20.44 -2.11
N GLY A 106 1.73 -20.70 -2.53
CA GLY A 106 2.92 -20.21 -1.84
C GLY A 106 3.14 -18.75 -2.20
N VAL A 107 2.98 -17.85 -1.23
CA VAL A 107 3.19 -16.41 -1.40
C VAL A 107 4.44 -15.98 -0.64
N GLU A 108 5.30 -15.20 -1.30
CA GLU A 108 6.43 -14.52 -0.71
C GLU A 108 6.04 -13.09 -0.34
N VAL A 109 6.10 -12.76 0.96
CA VAL A 109 5.71 -11.47 1.52
C VAL A 109 6.87 -10.88 2.31
N ASN A 110 7.14 -9.59 2.10
CA ASN A 110 8.13 -8.85 2.88
C ASN A 110 7.59 -8.55 4.28
N LYS A 111 8.33 -8.95 5.31
CA LYS A 111 8.05 -8.66 6.72
C LYS A 111 9.23 -7.93 7.34
N GLN A 112 8.97 -6.75 7.89
CA GLN A 112 9.95 -6.08 8.72
C GLN A 112 10.08 -6.80 10.07
N VAL A 113 11.31 -7.17 10.43
CA VAL A 113 11.67 -7.78 11.70
C VAL A 113 12.77 -6.92 12.33
N ARG A 114 12.39 -6.10 13.31
CA ARG A 114 13.26 -5.08 13.92
C ARG A 114 13.82 -4.15 12.84
N SER A 115 15.12 -4.19 12.58
CA SER A 115 15.84 -3.32 11.64
C SER A 115 15.83 -3.80 10.18
N ARG A 116 15.54 -5.07 9.91
CA ARG A 116 15.70 -5.66 8.57
C ARG A 116 14.37 -6.13 7.96
N ILE A 117 14.29 -6.08 6.64
CA ILE A 117 13.17 -6.63 5.88
C ILE A 117 13.51 -8.06 5.47
N LEU A 118 12.74 -9.03 5.96
CA LEU A 118 12.89 -10.43 5.61
C LEU A 118 11.78 -10.86 4.67
N LYS A 119 12.15 -11.58 3.62
CA LYS A 119 11.19 -12.28 2.77
C LYS A 119 10.67 -13.51 3.51
N LYS A 120 9.36 -13.60 3.68
CA LYS A 120 8.69 -14.72 4.34
C LYS A 120 7.84 -15.45 3.32
N ARG A 121 8.06 -16.76 3.22
CA ARG A 121 7.25 -17.66 2.40
C ARG A 121 6.12 -18.22 3.25
N ILE A 122 4.89 -18.08 2.78
CA ILE A 122 3.69 -18.57 3.43
C ILE A 122 2.87 -19.40 2.44
N HIS A 123 2.34 -20.52 2.91
CA HIS A 123 1.34 -21.28 2.16
C HIS A 123 -0.04 -20.83 2.59
N VAL A 124 -0.79 -20.27 1.66
CA VAL A 124 -2.11 -19.71 1.92
C VAL A 124 -3.11 -20.35 0.97
N ARG A 125 -4.27 -20.73 1.49
CA ARG A 125 -5.34 -21.29 0.67
C ARG A 125 -5.92 -20.27 -0.32
N VAL A 126 -6.43 -20.75 -1.45
CA VAL A 126 -7.00 -19.91 -2.53
C VAL A 126 -8.13 -18.99 -2.04
N GLU A 127 -8.87 -19.40 -1.02
CA GLU A 127 -9.95 -18.61 -0.42
C GLU A 127 -9.51 -17.31 0.24
N HIS A 128 -8.22 -17.24 0.61
CA HIS A 128 -7.64 -16.08 1.28
C HIS A 128 -6.75 -15.26 0.36
N VAL A 129 -6.76 -15.54 -0.94
CA VAL A 129 -5.90 -14.89 -1.93
C VAL A 129 -6.78 -14.27 -3.00
N ARG A 130 -6.37 -13.12 -3.51
CA ARG A 130 -6.96 -12.49 -4.70
C ARG A 130 -5.86 -11.91 -5.58
N HIS A 131 -6.11 -11.84 -6.87
CA HIS A 131 -5.24 -11.11 -7.80
C HIS A 131 -5.16 -9.62 -7.43
N SER A 132 -3.94 -9.08 -7.42
CA SER A 132 -3.73 -7.67 -7.13
C SER A 132 -4.01 -6.80 -8.37
N LYS A 133 -4.81 -5.75 -8.20
CA LYS A 133 -5.14 -4.82 -9.29
C LYS A 133 -3.99 -3.89 -9.65
N CYS A 134 -2.98 -3.76 -8.79
CA CYS A 134 -1.84 -2.86 -9.01
C CYS A 134 -1.07 -3.19 -10.30
N ARG A 135 -0.93 -4.48 -10.64
CA ARG A 135 -0.22 -4.93 -11.85
C ARG A 135 -1.06 -4.82 -13.12
N ALA A 136 -2.38 -4.93 -13.02
CA ALA A 136 -3.28 -4.87 -14.18
C ALA A 136 -3.15 -3.53 -14.94
N GLY A 137 -3.14 -2.40 -14.24
CA GLY A 137 -2.97 -1.09 -14.86
C GLY A 137 -1.58 -0.89 -15.48
N PHE A 138 -0.54 -1.48 -14.88
CA PHE A 138 0.81 -1.46 -15.45
C PHE A 138 0.87 -2.25 -16.77
N LEU A 139 0.32 -3.47 -16.80
CA LEU A 139 0.31 -4.34 -17.98
C LEU A 139 -0.48 -3.72 -19.14
N ALA A 140 -1.69 -3.19 -18.85
CA ALA A 140 -2.50 -2.51 -19.85
C ALA A 140 -1.76 -1.32 -20.48
N ARG A 141 -0.96 -0.58 -19.68
CA ARG A 141 -0.13 0.51 -20.19
C ARG A 141 1.06 0.02 -21.00
N VAL A 142 1.72 -1.07 -20.59
CA VAL A 142 2.83 -1.66 -21.38
C VAL A 142 2.34 -2.08 -22.76
N GLN A 143 1.17 -2.71 -22.84
CA GLN A 143 0.54 -3.09 -24.12
C GLN A 143 0.24 -1.87 -24.99
N LYS A 144 -0.37 -0.82 -24.42
CA LYS A 144 -0.65 0.44 -25.13
C LYS A 144 0.62 1.09 -25.67
N ILE A 145 1.67 1.19 -24.84
CA ILE A 145 2.96 1.74 -25.23
C ILE A 145 3.63 0.88 -26.32
N GLY A 146 3.51 -0.44 -26.24
CA GLY A 146 4.00 -1.37 -27.25
C GLY A 146 3.38 -1.08 -28.61
N ALA A 147 2.05 -1.01 -28.67
CA ALA A 147 1.32 -0.71 -29.90
C ALA A 147 1.71 0.65 -30.52
N ILE A 148 1.85 1.70 -29.69
CA ILE A 148 2.28 3.03 -30.16
C ILE A 148 3.68 2.99 -30.75
N LYS A 149 4.61 2.28 -30.09
CA LYS A 149 5.99 2.13 -30.58
C LYS A 149 6.05 1.33 -31.88
N GLU A 150 5.24 0.29 -32.01
CA GLU A 150 5.15 -0.51 -33.23
C GLU A 150 4.59 0.29 -34.41
N ALA A 151 3.53 1.07 -34.18
CA ALA A 151 2.98 1.97 -35.19
C ALA A 151 4.01 3.02 -35.64
N ALA A 152 4.70 3.65 -34.68
CA ALA A 152 5.75 4.63 -34.95
C ALA A 152 6.91 4.04 -35.78
N LYS A 153 7.38 2.83 -35.41
CA LYS A 153 8.40 2.10 -36.18
C LYS A 153 7.99 1.85 -37.63
N LYS A 154 6.73 1.48 -37.88
CA LYS A 154 6.21 1.25 -39.24
C LYS A 154 6.20 2.54 -40.08
N THR A 155 5.86 3.67 -39.46
CA THR A 155 5.83 4.98 -40.12
C THR A 155 7.20 5.65 -40.27
N GLY A 156 8.23 5.15 -39.59
CA GLY A 156 9.56 5.77 -39.55
C GLY A 156 9.66 7.03 -38.65
N ILE A 157 8.54 7.54 -38.13
CA ILE A 157 8.50 8.66 -37.19
C ILE A 157 8.78 8.16 -35.77
N LYS A 158 9.53 8.92 -34.97
CA LYS A 158 9.76 8.58 -33.55
C LYS A 158 8.46 8.74 -32.76
N ALA A 159 8.14 7.75 -31.93
CA ALA A 159 6.96 7.79 -31.07
C ALA A 159 7.02 9.01 -30.12
N PRO A 160 5.93 9.80 -30.00
CA PRO A 160 5.91 11.00 -29.18
C PRO A 160 6.09 10.67 -27.70
N ILE A 161 6.96 11.43 -27.03
CA ILE A 161 7.35 11.23 -25.62
C ILE A 161 6.14 11.36 -24.69
N GLU A 162 5.22 12.27 -25.02
CA GLU A 162 3.97 12.53 -24.30
C GLU A 162 3.07 11.30 -24.18
N GLN A 163 3.10 10.41 -25.18
CA GLN A 163 2.28 9.20 -25.19
C GLN A 163 2.95 8.02 -24.46
N ILE A 164 4.28 8.06 -24.28
CA ILE A 164 5.06 6.97 -23.67
C ILE A 164 5.27 7.22 -22.17
N LYS A 165 5.70 8.42 -21.81
CA LYS A 165 6.02 8.80 -20.43
C LYS A 165 4.79 9.40 -19.76
N ARG A 166 4.73 9.27 -18.43
CA ARG A 166 3.69 9.91 -17.62
C ARG A 166 4.22 11.25 -17.14
N PHE A 167 3.43 12.30 -17.37
CA PHE A 167 3.69 13.62 -16.82
C PHE A 167 2.73 13.86 -15.65
N PRO A 168 3.16 14.58 -14.61
CA PRO A 168 2.23 15.07 -13.59
C PRO A 168 1.24 16.04 -14.22
N THR A 169 0.13 16.28 -13.54
CA THR A 169 -0.87 17.26 -13.98
C THR A 169 -0.20 18.61 -14.19
N GLN A 170 -0.22 19.08 -15.44
CA GLN A 170 0.32 20.37 -15.82
C GLN A 170 -0.66 21.49 -15.43
N PRO A 171 -0.20 22.74 -15.26
CA PRO A 171 -1.10 23.88 -15.11
C PRO A 171 -2.12 23.90 -16.26
N LYS A 172 -3.35 24.32 -15.95
CA LYS A 172 -4.40 24.45 -16.98
C LYS A 172 -3.91 25.42 -18.05
N ALA A 173 -4.02 25.01 -19.30
CA ALA A 173 -3.82 25.92 -20.42
C ALA A 173 -4.85 27.05 -20.35
N GLY A 174 -4.48 28.24 -20.83
CA GLY A 174 -5.44 29.32 -21.03
C GLY A 174 -6.55 28.86 -21.96
N TYR A 175 -7.80 29.10 -21.58
CA TYR A 175 -8.97 28.81 -22.39
C TYR A 175 -9.91 30.01 -22.40
N PHE A 176 -10.60 30.21 -23.50
CA PHE A 176 -11.61 31.25 -23.61
C PHE A 176 -12.94 30.71 -23.10
N VAL A 177 -13.61 31.51 -22.26
CA VAL A 177 -14.99 31.24 -21.82
C VAL A 177 -15.89 32.20 -22.57
N THR A 178 -16.76 31.66 -23.41
CA THR A 178 -17.81 32.43 -24.09
C THR A 178 -18.99 32.63 -23.12
N ALA A 179 -19.27 33.88 -22.75
CA ALA A 179 -20.51 34.23 -22.07
C ALA A 179 -21.63 34.38 -23.10
N GLU A 180 -22.66 33.52 -23.04
CA GLU A 180 -23.86 33.66 -23.86
C GLU A 180 -24.84 34.62 -23.17
N CYS A 181 -25.46 35.54 -23.92
CA CYS A 181 -26.39 36.55 -23.37
C CYS A 181 -27.79 35.99 -23.00
N ARG A 182 -28.05 34.69 -23.22
CA ARG A 182 -29.30 33.99 -22.87
C ARG A 182 -29.00 32.56 -22.40
N GLY A 183 -29.68 32.11 -21.35
CA GLY A 183 -29.60 30.73 -20.83
C GLY A 183 -28.86 30.58 -19.50
N ASP A 184 -28.56 29.33 -19.12
CA ASP A 184 -28.03 28.95 -17.80
C ASP A 184 -26.55 29.33 -17.58
N LYS A 185 -25.88 29.91 -18.57
CA LYS A 185 -24.46 30.31 -18.55
C LYS A 185 -24.25 31.81 -18.30
N LEU A 186 -25.27 32.51 -17.79
CA LEU A 186 -25.12 33.91 -17.41
C LEU A 186 -24.20 34.02 -16.17
N PRO A 187 -23.31 35.03 -16.10
CA PRO A 187 -22.53 35.27 -14.90
C PRO A 187 -23.49 35.65 -13.75
N ILE A 188 -23.54 34.79 -12.72
CA ILE A 188 -24.41 34.99 -11.55
C ILE A 188 -23.63 35.76 -10.49
N VAL A 189 -24.21 36.85 -9.98
CA VAL A 189 -23.68 37.55 -8.80
C VAL A 189 -24.07 36.76 -7.55
N VAL A 190 -23.09 36.10 -6.94
CA VAL A 190 -23.28 35.38 -5.67
C VAL A 190 -23.07 36.35 -4.51
N ARG A 191 -24.07 36.50 -3.64
CA ARG A 191 -24.00 37.31 -2.41
C ARG A 191 -23.80 36.40 -1.19
N PRO A 192 -23.04 36.84 -0.17
CA PRO A 192 -22.94 36.09 1.08
C PRO A 192 -24.35 35.95 1.68
N LYS A 193 -24.74 34.71 1.99
CA LYS A 193 -26.01 34.47 2.69
C LYS A 193 -25.87 34.92 4.13
N VAL A 194 -26.88 35.63 4.62
CA VAL A 194 -27.00 36.01 6.03
C VAL A 194 -27.26 34.75 6.85
N PHE A 195 -26.69 34.70 8.05
CA PHE A 195 -26.90 33.64 9.02
C PHE A 195 -28.39 33.45 9.32
N ASN A 196 -28.84 32.20 9.35
CA ASN A 196 -30.23 31.83 9.63
C ASN A 196 -30.23 30.66 10.62
N GLU A 197 -31.05 30.73 11.66
CA GLU A 197 -31.04 29.82 12.82
C GLU A 197 -31.69 28.45 12.55
N LEU A 198 -32.31 28.27 11.38
CA LEU A 198 -33.09 27.06 11.03
C LEU A 198 -32.35 26.06 10.13
N LEU A 199 -31.03 25.93 10.31
CA LEU A 199 -30.22 24.76 9.92
C LEU A 199 -29.11 24.53 10.95
#